data_AF-A0A133YAR6-F1
#
_entry.id   AF-A0A133YAR6-F1
#
_cell.length_a   1.000
_cell.length_b   1.000
_cell.length_c   1.000
_cell.angle_alpha   90.00
_cell.angle_beta   90.00
_cell.angle_gamma   90.00
#
_symmetry.space_group_name_H-M   'P 1'
#
loop_
_entity.id
_entity.type
_entity.pdbx_description
1 polymer ?
#
loop_
_entity_poly.entity_id
_entity_poly.type
_entity_poly.pdbx_seq_one_letter_code
_entity_poly.pdbx_strand_id
1 'polypeptide(L)' 'PGKKLGIRADIDALPVTEKTGLPFSSENKGVMHACGHDAHISILLAAAKFLNEQKAQLKGEIRVIFQSAE' A
#
# COMPACT_ATOMS: atom_id res chain seq x y z
N PRO A 1 -9.53 -19.41 -18.30
CA PRO A 1 -9.71 -19.71 -16.85
C PRO A 1 -8.35 -19.87 -16.17
N GLY A 2 -8.10 -19.16 -15.06
CA GLY A 2 -6.83 -19.20 -14.32
C GLY A 2 -7.05 -18.98 -12.82
N LYS A 3 -6.00 -19.18 -12.00
CA LYS A 3 -6.08 -19.00 -10.54
C LYS A 3 -6.36 -17.53 -10.19
N LYS A 4 -6.92 -17.31 -9.00
CA LYS A 4 -7.09 -15.97 -8.41
C LYS A 4 -6.05 -15.77 -7.32
N LEU A 5 -5.35 -14.65 -7.36
CA LEU A 5 -4.35 -14.27 -6.35
C LEU A 5 -4.72 -12.92 -5.74
N GLY A 6 -4.76 -12.85 -4.40
CA GLY A 6 -4.87 -11.60 -3.67
C GLY A 6 -3.48 -11.07 -3.29
N ILE A 7 -3.25 -9.77 -3.47
CA ILE A 7 -2.06 -9.07 -2.97
C ILE A 7 -2.56 -7.92 -2.10
N ARG A 8 -2.13 -7.89 -0.84
CA ARG A 8 -2.66 -6.99 0.20
C ARG A 8 -1.59 -6.05 0.72
N ALA A 9 -1.96 -4.79 0.91
CA ALA A 9 -1.24 -3.79 1.70
C ALA A 9 -2.20 -3.21 2.74
N ASP A 10 -1.73 -3.10 3.98
CA ASP A 10 -2.32 -2.29 5.03
C ASP A 10 -2.12 -0.79 4.74
N ILE A 11 -3.06 0.03 5.22
CA ILE A 11 -3.10 1.46 4.83
C ILE A 11 -3.26 2.43 5.99
N ASP A 12 -3.47 1.96 7.21
CA ASP A 12 -3.70 2.82 8.36
C ASP A 12 -2.39 3.39 8.95
N ALA A 13 -2.52 4.49 9.67
CA ALA A 13 -1.45 5.12 10.42
C ALA A 13 -1.67 4.89 11.92
N LEU A 14 -0.71 5.30 12.76
CA LEU A 14 -0.79 5.16 14.21
C LEU A 14 -0.97 6.53 14.89
N PRO A 15 -1.61 6.59 16.09
CA PRO A 15 -1.73 7.81 16.90
C PRO A 15 -0.40 8.12 17.62
N VAL A 16 0.65 8.40 16.83
CA VAL A 16 2.00 8.71 17.29
C VAL A 16 2.45 10.04 16.69
N THR A 17 2.97 10.94 17.52
CA THR A 17 3.60 12.17 17.05
C THR A 17 4.93 11.85 16.37
N GLU A 18 5.05 12.19 15.09
CA GLU A 18 6.28 12.03 14.34
C GLU A 18 7.42 12.90 14.89
N LYS A 19 8.63 12.33 14.96
CA LYS A 19 9.85 12.99 15.45
C LYS A 19 11.06 12.76 14.54
N THR A 20 10.82 12.40 13.28
CA THR A 20 11.88 12.07 12.31
C THR A 20 12.61 13.33 11.83
N GLY A 21 11.91 14.46 11.75
CA GLY A 21 12.43 15.72 11.20
C GLY A 21 12.58 15.69 9.67
N LEU A 22 11.92 14.76 8.98
CA LEU A 22 12.00 14.61 7.54
C LEU A 22 11.19 15.70 6.83
N PRO A 23 11.58 16.12 5.62
CA PRO A 23 10.85 17.13 4.86
C PRO A 23 9.43 16.70 4.45
N PHE A 24 9.14 15.40 4.53
CA PHE A 24 7.84 14.79 4.25
C PHE A 24 7.15 14.28 5.52
N SER A 25 7.56 14.75 6.71
CA SER A 25 6.89 14.39 7.95
C SER A 25 5.39 14.70 7.90
N SER A 26 4.63 13.90 8.63
CA SER A 26 3.19 13.98 8.77
C SER A 26 2.73 15.40 9.10
N GLU A 27 1.82 15.91 8.28
CA GLU A 27 1.11 17.17 8.53
C GLU A 27 -0.01 17.00 9.58
N ASN A 28 -0.39 15.75 9.88
CA ASN A 28 -1.40 15.42 10.88
C ASN A 28 -0.75 15.27 12.25
N LYS A 29 -0.89 16.30 13.10
CA LYS A 29 -0.34 16.29 14.47
C LYS A 29 -0.83 15.07 15.27
N GLY A 30 0.11 14.34 15.86
CA GLY A 30 -0.19 13.15 16.66
C GLY A 30 -0.49 11.90 15.84
N VAL A 31 -0.31 11.92 14.52
CA VAL A 31 -0.49 10.78 13.63
C VAL A 31 0.75 10.59 12.75
N MET A 32 1.20 9.34 12.59
CA MET A 32 2.34 8.99 11.74
C MET A 32 2.16 7.59 11.15
N HIS A 33 2.60 7.37 9.90
CA HIS A 33 2.85 6.02 9.37
C HIS A 33 4.11 5.41 9.98
N ALA A 34 4.08 5.15 11.29
CA ALA A 34 5.24 4.64 12.03
C ALA A 34 5.53 3.14 11.79
N CYS A 35 4.66 2.44 11.05
CA CYS A 35 4.82 1.02 10.67
C CYS A 35 5.13 0.82 9.17
N GLY A 36 5.29 1.90 8.40
CA GLY A 36 5.61 1.80 6.97
C GLY A 36 4.44 1.47 6.05
N HIS A 37 3.18 1.61 6.51
CA HIS A 37 2.00 1.36 5.67
C HIS A 37 1.92 2.32 4.47
N ASP A 38 2.49 3.51 4.57
CA ASP A 38 2.74 4.43 3.44
C ASP A 38 3.61 3.79 2.35
N ALA A 39 4.67 3.07 2.73
CA ALA A 39 5.51 2.32 1.80
C ALA A 39 4.76 1.12 1.21
N HIS A 40 4.01 0.37 2.01
CA HIS A 40 3.22 -0.78 1.54
C HIS A 40 2.18 -0.34 0.48
N ILE A 41 1.44 0.74 0.74
CA ILE A 41 0.51 1.34 -0.23
C ILE A 41 1.25 1.69 -1.53
N SER A 42 2.35 2.43 -1.42
CA SER A 42 3.10 2.93 -2.57
C SER A 42 3.63 1.80 -3.45
N ILE A 43 4.19 0.77 -2.84
CA ILE A 43 4.71 -0.42 -3.53
C ILE A 43 3.56 -1.17 -4.22
N LEU A 44 2.45 -1.41 -3.52
CA LEU A 44 1.34 -2.15 -4.09
C LEU A 44 0.67 -1.37 -5.23
N LEU A 45 0.56 -0.05 -5.13
CA LEU A 45 0.05 0.79 -6.21
C LEU A 45 0.94 0.72 -7.46
N ALA A 46 2.27 0.79 -7.28
CA ALA A 46 3.22 0.63 -8.38
C ALA A 46 3.14 -0.76 -9.02
N ALA A 47 3.06 -1.82 -8.21
CA ALA A 47 2.89 -3.19 -8.68
C ALA A 47 1.56 -3.36 -9.44
N ALA A 48 0.46 -2.80 -8.93
CA ALA A 48 -0.85 -2.84 -9.58
C ALA A 48 -0.82 -2.18 -10.96
N LYS A 49 -0.16 -1.02 -11.08
CA LYS A 49 0.04 -0.33 -12.37
C LYS A 49 0.81 -1.21 -13.35
N PHE A 50 1.97 -1.72 -12.94
CA PHE A 50 2.80 -2.59 -13.77
C PHE A 50 2.06 -3.85 -14.22
N LEU A 51 1.37 -4.54 -13.31
CA LEU A 51 0.59 -5.74 -13.61
C LEU A 51 -0.58 -5.44 -14.58
N ASN A 52 -1.18 -4.26 -14.47
CA ASN A 52 -2.23 -3.84 -15.40
C ASN A 52 -1.68 -3.58 -16.81
N GLU A 53 -0.47 -3.03 -16.94
CA GLU A 53 0.21 -2.87 -18.25
C GLU A 53 0.54 -4.23 -18.87
N GLN A 54 0.82 -5.26 -18.06
CA GLN A 54 1.11 -6.63 -18.51
C GLN A 54 -0.13 -7.54 -18.58
N LYS A 55 -1.35 -6.99 -18.45
CA LYS A 55 -2.59 -7.77 -18.25
C LYS A 55 -2.84 -8.84 -19.31
N ALA A 56 -2.45 -8.59 -20.57
CA ALA A 56 -2.60 -9.57 -21.66
C ALA A 56 -1.81 -10.87 -21.46
N GLN A 57 -0.74 -10.83 -20.66
CA GLN A 57 0.12 -11.98 -20.37
C GLN A 57 -0.36 -12.75 -19.11
N LEU A 58 -1.27 -12.17 -18.33
CA LEU A 58 -1.73 -12.76 -17.08
C LEU A 58 -2.75 -13.88 -17.34
N LYS A 59 -2.42 -15.09 -16.86
CA LYS A 59 -3.33 -16.24 -16.84
C LYS A 59 -4.07 -16.33 -15.51
N GLY A 60 -5.14 -15.55 -15.36
CA GLY A 60 -5.96 -15.55 -14.15
C GLY A 60 -6.41 -14.16 -13.74
N GLU A 61 -6.63 -13.98 -12.44
CA GLU A 61 -7.10 -12.73 -11.85
C GLU A 61 -6.18 -12.34 -10.69
N ILE A 62 -5.73 -11.09 -10.66
CA ILE A 62 -5.04 -10.51 -9.51
C ILE A 62 -5.99 -9.51 -8.85
N ARG A 63 -6.21 -9.68 -7.54
CA ARG A 63 -6.99 -8.76 -6.71
C ARG A 63 -6.04 -7.96 -5.83
N VAL A 64 -6.02 -6.66 -6.05
CA VAL A 64 -5.26 -5.71 -5.23
C VAL A 64 -6.14 -5.27 -4.07
N ILE A 65 -5.64 -5.42 -2.84
CA ILE A 65 -6.41 -5.18 -1.61
C ILE A 65 -5.66 -4.13 -0.79
N PHE A 66 -6.29 -2.98 -0.60
CA PHE A 66 -5.85 -1.94 0.33
C PHE A 66 -6.72 -2.05 1.59
N GLN A 67 -6.16 -2.63 2.66
CA GLN A 67 -6.90 -2.92 3.89
C GLN A 67 -6.72 -1.80 4.91
N SER A 68 -7.83 -1.24 5.39
CA SER A 68 -7.88 -0.37 6.58
C SER A 68 -7.80 -1.17 7.88
N ALA A 69 -7.26 -0.55 8.93
CA ALA A 69 -7.27 -1.07 10.30
C ALA A 69 -6.69 -2.48 10.38
N GLU A 70 -5.41 -2.60 10.01
CA GLU A 70 -4.59 -3.76 10.40
C GLU A 70 -4.52 -3.92 11.92
#